data_AF-A0A162U3V9-F1
#
_entry.id   AF-A0A162U3V9-F1
#
_cell.length_a   1.000
_cell.length_b   1.000
_cell.length_c   1.000
_cell.angle_alpha   90.00
_cell.angle_beta   90.00
_cell.angle_gamma   90.00
#
_symmetry.space_group_name_H-M   'P 1'
#
loop_
_entity.id
_entity.type
_entity.pdbx_description
1 polymer ?
#
loop_
_entity_poly.entity_id
_entity_poly.type
_entity_poly.pdbx_seq_one_letter_code
_entity_poly.pdbx_strand_id
1 'polypeptide(L)'
;KFWSVYNNIDGPEKLGFRSNLHFMRKGIKPIWEDPRNEYGGSFNFKIPKAQSPLAWRDLLVLLIGERVEGCIDDTVCGVSVSSRQQCDSYQIWTANGHNSAQDVEVQNQLASLMKPAEIQSFYFKSKLFFRFLLCKGVEKRY
;
A
#
# COMPACT_ATOMS: atom_id res chain seq x y z
N LYS A 1 -17.48 -1.40 14.04
CA LYS A 1 -16.26 -1.67 14.84
C LYS A 1 -15.01 -0.95 14.32
N PHE A 2 -14.87 -0.71 13.00
CA PHE A 2 -13.72 -0.01 12.39
C PHE A 2 -13.33 1.32 13.07
N TRP A 3 -14.25 2.29 13.16
CA TRP A 3 -13.95 3.62 13.71
C TRP A 3 -13.45 3.62 15.16
N SER A 4 -13.92 2.66 15.96
CA SER A 4 -13.44 2.50 17.34
C SER A 4 -11.98 2.05 17.36
N VAL A 5 -11.54 1.17 16.45
CA VAL A 5 -10.13 0.79 16.36
C VAL A 5 -9.31 1.95 15.79
N TYR A 6 -9.76 2.54 14.68
CA TYR A 6 -9.06 3.64 14.01
C TYR A 6 -8.79 4.82 14.96
N ASN A 7 -9.76 5.21 15.79
CA ASN A 7 -9.61 6.33 16.72
C ASN A 7 -8.71 6.02 17.93
N ASN A 8 -8.36 4.75 18.16
CA ASN A 8 -7.53 4.31 19.30
C ASN A 8 -6.13 3.84 18.87
N ILE A 9 -5.79 3.95 17.59
CA ILE A 9 -4.46 3.63 17.07
C ILE A 9 -3.83 4.90 16.50
N ASP A 10 -2.50 4.98 16.60
CA ASP A 10 -1.76 6.08 16.03
C ASP A 10 -1.71 5.99 14.50
N GLY A 11 -2.00 7.11 13.84
CA GLY A 11 -1.91 7.24 12.38
C GLY A 11 -0.48 7.51 11.90
N PRO A 12 -0.30 7.67 10.57
CA PRO A 12 1.01 7.93 9.96
C PRO A 12 1.74 9.14 10.55
N GLU A 13 1.01 10.15 11.01
CA GLU A 13 1.55 11.40 11.59
C GLU A 13 2.33 11.20 12.89
N LYS A 14 2.06 10.11 13.61
CA LYS A 14 2.73 9.77 14.87
C LYS A 14 3.76 8.66 14.72
N LEU A 15 3.91 8.10 13.51
CA LEU A 15 4.92 7.07 13.25
C LEU A 15 6.32 7.67 13.29
N GLY A 16 7.18 7.08 14.12
CA GLY A 16 8.61 7.39 14.13
C GLY A 16 9.26 7.18 12.77
N PHE A 17 10.38 7.86 12.52
CA PHE A 17 11.11 7.73 11.26
C PHE A 17 11.46 6.26 10.97
N ARG A 18 11.24 5.82 9.71
CA ARG A 18 11.41 4.43 9.25
C ARG A 18 10.48 3.39 9.91
N SER A 19 9.45 3.83 10.63
CA SER A 19 8.42 2.92 11.14
C SER A 19 7.38 2.62 10.06
N ASN A 20 6.73 1.46 10.19
CA ASN A 20 5.70 0.99 9.26
C ASN A 20 4.40 0.71 10.01
N LEU A 21 3.27 1.00 9.38
CA LEU A 21 1.93 0.64 9.85
C LEU A 21 1.24 -0.17 8.76
N HIS A 22 0.55 -1.24 9.15
CA HIS A 22 -0.04 -2.20 8.23
C HIS A 22 -1.51 -2.45 8.58
N PHE A 23 -2.37 -2.47 7.57
CA PHE A 23 -3.76 -2.86 7.67
C PHE A 23 -4.04 -3.97 6.65
N MET A 24 -4.14 -5.20 7.14
CA MET A 24 -4.23 -6.41 6.30
C MET A 24 -5.53 -7.16 6.55
N ARG A 25 -6.04 -7.85 5.50
CA ARG A 25 -7.11 -8.83 5.65
C ARG A 25 -6.67 -9.92 6.64
N LYS A 26 -7.63 -10.45 7.40
CA LYS A 26 -7.38 -11.41 8.48
C LYS A 26 -6.60 -12.63 7.95
N GLY A 27 -5.49 -12.95 8.62
CA GLY A 27 -4.65 -14.11 8.30
C GLY A 27 -3.61 -13.86 7.22
N ILE A 28 -3.55 -12.67 6.62
CA ILE A 28 -2.51 -12.29 5.65
C ILE A 28 -1.46 -11.42 6.34
N LYS A 29 -0.19 -11.83 6.23
CA LYS A 29 0.94 -11.05 6.74
C LYS A 29 1.44 -10.09 5.66
N PRO A 30 1.90 -8.87 6.01
CA PRO A 30 2.49 -7.91 5.07
C PRO A 30 3.94 -8.28 4.73
N ILE A 31 4.18 -9.56 4.41
CA ILE A 31 5.48 -10.10 4.05
C ILE A 31 5.36 -10.87 2.74
N TRP A 32 6.41 -10.88 1.94
CA TRP A 32 6.40 -11.54 0.64
C TRP A 32 6.31 -13.06 0.77
N GLU A 33 6.76 -13.61 1.90
CA GLU A 33 6.78 -15.04 2.22
C GLU A 33 5.38 -15.60 2.52
N ASP A 34 4.37 -14.76 2.72
CA ASP A 34 2.99 -15.21 2.87
C ASP A 34 2.49 -15.87 1.56
N PRO A 35 1.90 -17.08 1.60
CA PRO A 35 1.38 -17.75 0.42
C PRO A 35 0.37 -16.91 -0.38
N ARG A 36 -0.40 -16.05 0.29
CA ARG A 36 -1.38 -15.17 -0.37
C ARG A 36 -0.73 -14.05 -1.19
N ASN A 37 0.53 -13.72 -0.92
CA ASN A 37 1.28 -12.70 -1.64
C ASN A 37 2.22 -13.31 -2.70
N GLU A 38 2.16 -14.64 -2.93
CA GLU A 38 3.16 -15.33 -3.74
C GLU A 38 3.13 -14.98 -5.23
N TYR A 39 1.93 -14.89 -5.80
CA TYR A 39 1.74 -14.56 -7.20
C TYR A 39 1.45 -13.08 -7.42
N GLY A 40 1.51 -12.32 -6.33
CA GLY A 40 1.06 -10.95 -6.24
C GLY A 40 2.15 -9.90 -6.37
N GLY A 41 1.83 -8.74 -5.84
CA GLY A 41 2.69 -7.59 -5.82
C GLY A 41 2.17 -6.51 -4.89
N SER A 42 2.72 -5.31 -5.04
CA SER A 42 2.14 -4.13 -4.44
C SER A 42 2.20 -2.93 -5.37
N PHE A 43 1.15 -2.12 -5.37
CA PHE A 43 1.20 -0.77 -5.91
C PHE A 43 1.90 0.12 -4.90
N ASN A 44 2.98 0.76 -5.33
CA ASN A 44 3.82 1.59 -4.48
C ASN A 44 3.70 3.03 -4.95
N PHE A 45 3.49 3.95 -4.01
CA PHE A 45 3.46 5.38 -4.29
C PHE A 45 3.85 6.19 -3.06
N LYS A 46 4.08 7.49 -3.26
CA LYS A 46 4.46 8.43 -2.22
C LYS A 46 3.38 9.48 -2.05
N ILE A 47 3.11 9.86 -0.80
CA ILE A 47 2.20 10.94 -0.43
C ILE A 47 2.98 11.96 0.40
N PRO A 48 2.86 13.27 0.13
CA PRO A 48 3.43 14.31 0.98
C PRO A 48 3.00 14.15 2.45
N LYS A 49 3.93 14.34 3.40
CA LYS A 49 3.65 14.17 4.84
C LYS A 49 2.40 14.90 5.33
N ALA A 50 2.18 16.13 4.84
CA ALA A 50 1.02 16.94 5.20
C ALA A 50 -0.34 16.30 4.82
N GLN A 51 -0.35 15.44 3.80
CA GLN A 51 -1.55 14.77 3.29
C GLN A 51 -1.65 13.30 3.74
N SER A 52 -0.58 12.74 4.31
CA SER A 52 -0.51 11.32 4.69
C SER A 52 -1.60 10.87 5.67
N PRO A 53 -1.95 11.61 6.74
CA PRO A 53 -3.01 11.18 7.66
C PRO A 53 -4.37 11.04 6.97
N LEU A 54 -4.69 12.00 6.10
CA LEU A 54 -5.92 12.01 5.32
C LEU A 54 -5.94 10.88 4.30
N ALA A 55 -4.85 10.72 3.53
CA ALA A 55 -4.71 9.64 2.55
C ALA A 55 -4.81 8.25 3.20
N TRP A 56 -4.24 8.06 4.39
CA TRP A 56 -4.35 6.81 5.14
C TRP A 56 -5.79 6.51 5.54
N ARG A 57 -6.49 7.49 6.12
CA ARG A 57 -7.90 7.35 6.46
C ARG A 57 -8.74 6.99 5.24
N ASP A 58 -8.58 7.74 4.15
CA ASP A 58 -9.39 7.57 2.94
C ASP A 58 -9.12 6.20 2.31
N LEU A 59 -7.87 5.77 2.25
CA LEU A 59 -7.51 4.42 1.78
C LEU A 59 -8.15 3.33 2.63
N LEU A 60 -8.14 3.46 3.96
CA LEU A 60 -8.81 2.51 4.84
C LEU A 60 -10.33 2.47 4.63
N VAL A 61 -10.96 3.64 4.48
CA VAL A 61 -12.41 3.75 4.21
C VAL A 61 -12.75 3.12 2.85
N LEU A 62 -11.93 3.34 1.82
CA LEU A 62 -12.13 2.75 0.51
C LEU A 62 -11.99 1.22 0.55
N LEU A 63 -11.07 0.68 1.36
CA LEU A 63 -10.89 -0.77 1.52
C LEU A 63 -12.08 -1.42 2.21
N ILE A 64 -12.55 -0.87 3.34
CA ILE A 64 -13.70 -1.42 4.05
C ILE A 64 -15.01 -1.24 3.26
N GLY A 65 -15.06 -0.26 2.35
CA GLY A 65 -16.17 -0.02 1.46
C GLY A 65 -16.09 -0.77 0.13
N GLU A 66 -15.09 -1.66 -0.04
CA GLU A 66 -14.86 -2.48 -1.25
C GLU A 66 -14.74 -1.63 -2.53
N ARG A 67 -14.39 -0.34 -2.40
CA ARG A 67 -14.24 0.58 -3.53
C ARG A 67 -12.89 0.45 -4.21
N VAL A 68 -11.85 0.05 -3.48
CA VAL A 68 -10.53 -0.21 -4.05
C VAL A 68 -10.56 -1.42 -4.98
N GLU A 69 -11.40 -2.41 -4.69
CA GLU A 69 -11.53 -3.64 -5.49
C GLU A 69 -12.12 -3.38 -6.89
N GLY A 70 -12.89 -2.31 -7.04
CA GLY A 70 -13.36 -1.83 -8.35
C GLY A 70 -12.29 -1.12 -9.17
N CYS A 71 -11.20 -0.66 -8.55
CA CYS A 71 -10.07 -0.01 -9.21
C CYS A 71 -8.88 -0.95 -9.46
N ILE A 72 -8.68 -1.85 -8.50
CA ILE A 72 -7.65 -2.87 -8.48
C ILE A 72 -8.42 -4.16 -8.21
N ASP A 73 -8.62 -5.00 -9.24
CA ASP A 73 -9.35 -6.27 -9.19
C ASP A 73 -9.39 -6.92 -7.80
N ASP A 74 -10.52 -7.56 -7.40
CA ASP A 74 -10.84 -8.16 -6.07
C ASP A 74 -9.78 -9.13 -5.49
N THR A 75 -8.61 -8.60 -5.21
CA THR A 75 -7.38 -9.31 -4.89
C THR A 75 -6.59 -8.53 -3.84
N VAL A 76 -7.14 -7.40 -3.38
CA VAL A 76 -6.48 -6.53 -2.40
C VAL A 76 -6.37 -7.27 -1.07
N CYS A 77 -5.13 -7.48 -0.64
CA CYS A 77 -4.79 -8.15 0.60
C CYS A 77 -4.69 -7.17 1.77
N GLY A 78 -4.37 -5.91 1.51
CA GLY A 78 -4.24 -4.89 2.52
C GLY A 78 -3.37 -3.73 2.08
N VAL A 79 -3.08 -2.84 3.01
CA VAL A 79 -2.28 -1.63 2.77
C VAL A 79 -1.24 -1.43 3.84
N SER A 80 -0.17 -0.75 3.48
CA SER A 80 0.92 -0.40 4.38
C SER A 80 1.38 1.02 4.13
N VAL A 81 1.75 1.72 5.18
CA VAL A 81 2.39 3.03 5.12
C VAL A 81 3.71 2.98 5.87
N SER A 82 4.73 3.57 5.28
CA SER A 82 6.08 3.63 5.82
C SER A 82 6.50 5.08 5.99
N SER A 83 6.80 5.48 7.22
CA SER A 83 7.20 6.86 7.53
C SER A 83 8.60 7.16 6.97
N ARG A 84 8.73 8.23 6.19
CA ARG A 84 10.01 8.71 5.63
C ARG A 84 10.18 10.20 5.90
N GLN A 85 11.28 10.80 5.42
CA GLN A 85 11.62 12.17 5.79
C GLN A 85 10.74 13.23 5.10
N GLN A 86 10.50 13.08 3.79
CA GLN A 86 9.78 14.08 2.98
C GLN A 86 8.36 13.63 2.60
N CYS A 87 8.23 12.41 2.09
CA CYS A 87 6.96 11.83 1.68
C CYS A 87 6.84 10.42 2.23
N ASP A 88 5.68 10.06 2.76
CA ASP A 88 5.44 8.72 3.26
C ASP A 88 5.18 7.75 2.11
N SER A 89 5.71 6.54 2.23
CA SER A 89 5.61 5.51 1.21
C SER A 89 4.41 4.63 1.49
N TYR A 90 3.51 4.52 0.54
CA TYR A 90 2.32 3.69 0.61
C TYR A 90 2.48 2.46 -0.26
N GLN A 91 1.88 1.36 0.19
CA GLN A 91 1.85 0.09 -0.51
C GLN A 91 0.44 -0.48 -0.43
N ILE A 92 -0.16 -0.81 -1.58
CA ILE A 92 -1.40 -1.60 -1.67
C ILE A 92 -1.02 -2.99 -2.12
N TRP A 93 -1.22 -3.99 -1.26
CA TRP A 93 -0.86 -5.38 -1.50
C TRP A 93 -1.95 -6.10 -2.27
N THR A 94 -1.58 -6.84 -3.32
CA THR A 94 -2.49 -7.64 -4.14
C THR A 94 -2.06 -9.09 -4.16
N ALA A 95 -3.03 -10.02 -4.17
CA ALA A 95 -2.78 -11.45 -4.29
C ALA A 95 -2.33 -11.85 -5.70
N ASN A 96 -2.75 -11.08 -6.70
CA ASN A 96 -2.45 -11.33 -8.11
C ASN A 96 -1.48 -10.28 -8.66
N GLY A 97 -0.72 -10.70 -9.67
CA GLY A 97 0.12 -9.82 -10.44
C GLY A 97 -0.72 -8.79 -11.20
N HIS A 98 -0.07 -7.69 -11.59
CA HIS A 98 -0.69 -6.61 -12.34
C HIS A 98 0.05 -6.39 -13.66
N ASN A 99 -0.71 -6.03 -14.70
CA ASN A 99 -0.15 -5.61 -15.97
C ASN A 99 0.18 -4.11 -15.90
N SER A 100 1.47 -3.76 -15.94
CA SER A 100 1.93 -2.37 -15.86
C SER A 100 1.35 -1.45 -16.94
N ALA A 101 0.80 -1.99 -18.04
CA ALA A 101 0.06 -1.19 -19.02
C ALA A 101 -1.18 -0.47 -18.43
N GLN A 102 -1.70 -0.94 -17.30
CA GLN A 102 -2.86 -0.39 -16.60
C GLN A 102 -2.49 0.53 -15.43
N ASP A 103 -1.18 0.72 -15.14
CA ASP A 103 -0.72 1.51 -13.99
C ASP A 103 -1.30 2.93 -14.00
N VAL A 104 -1.37 3.57 -15.18
CA VAL A 104 -1.91 4.93 -15.34
C VAL A 104 -3.39 5.00 -14.98
N GLU A 105 -4.17 4.00 -15.39
CA GLU A 105 -5.60 3.96 -15.09
C GLU A 105 -5.84 3.77 -13.59
N VAL A 106 -5.13 2.81 -12.99
CA VAL A 106 -5.21 2.56 -11.54
C VAL A 106 -4.78 3.81 -10.76
N GLN A 107 -3.69 4.47 -11.16
CA GLN A 107 -3.22 5.70 -10.53
C GLN A 107 -4.27 6.81 -10.61
N ASN A 108 -4.89 7.01 -11.78
CA ASN A 108 -5.90 8.05 -11.98
C ASN A 108 -7.15 7.81 -11.13
N GLN A 109 -7.63 6.56 -11.08
CA GLN A 109 -8.76 6.18 -10.26
C GLN A 109 -8.47 6.38 -8.77
N LEU A 110 -7.31 5.91 -8.28
CA LEU A 110 -6.88 6.13 -6.90
C LEU A 110 -6.74 7.61 -6.57
N ALA A 111 -6.14 8.40 -7.45
CA ALA A 111 -5.98 9.84 -7.27
C ALA A 111 -7.34 10.56 -7.23
N SER A 112 -8.33 10.09 -8.00
CA SER A 112 -9.69 10.64 -7.98
C SER A 112 -10.41 10.40 -6.65
N LEU A 113 -10.17 9.22 -6.04
CA LEU A 113 -10.82 8.79 -4.80
C LEU A 113 -10.17 9.37 -3.55
N MET A 114 -8.88 9.66 -3.59
CA MET A 114 -8.10 10.14 -2.42
C MET A 114 -7.85 11.66 -2.41
N LYS A 115 -8.65 12.47 -3.12
CA LYS A 115 -8.44 13.93 -3.14
C LYS A 115 -8.54 14.53 -1.72
N PRO A 116 -7.61 15.41 -1.32
CA PRO A 116 -6.63 16.14 -2.13
C PRO A 116 -5.23 15.49 -2.20
N ALA A 117 -5.08 14.21 -1.85
CA ALA A 117 -3.78 13.55 -1.81
C ALA A 117 -3.11 13.48 -3.19
N GLU A 118 -1.87 13.97 -3.25
CA GLU A 118 -1.05 13.95 -4.46
C GLU A 118 -0.23 12.67 -4.50
N ILE A 119 -0.58 11.78 -5.44
CA ILE A 119 0.12 10.51 -5.66
C ILE A 119 1.37 10.75 -6.51
N GLN A 120 2.54 10.50 -5.91
CA GLN A 120 3.83 10.65 -6.57
C GLN A 120 4.54 9.29 -6.72
N SER A 121 5.37 9.16 -7.76
CA SER A 121 6.20 7.96 -7.98
C SER A 121 5.40 6.65 -7.94
N PHE A 122 4.26 6.59 -8.64
CA PHE A 122 3.41 5.40 -8.70
C PHE A 122 4.06 4.31 -9.57
N TYR A 123 4.11 3.08 -9.07
CA TYR A 123 4.55 1.90 -9.83
C TYR A 123 4.06 0.60 -9.19
N PHE A 124 3.86 -0.44 -9.98
CA PHE A 124 3.63 -1.79 -9.47
C PHE A 124 4.94 -2.55 -9.24
N LYS A 125 5.06 -3.24 -8.10
CA LYS A 125 6.18 -4.11 -7.76
C LYS A 125 5.69 -5.55 -7.62
N SER A 126 6.05 -6.41 -8.57
CA SER A 126 5.79 -7.84 -8.48
C SER A 126 6.76 -8.54 -7.52
N LYS A 127 6.29 -9.58 -6.81
CA LYS A 127 7.15 -10.46 -6.01
C LYS A 127 8.23 -11.17 -6.84
N LEU A 128 7.95 -11.50 -8.11
CA LEU A 128 8.93 -12.15 -9.00
C LEU A 128 10.20 -11.28 -9.17
N PHE A 129 10.03 -9.96 -9.25
CA PHE A 129 11.15 -9.02 -9.29
C PHE A 129 11.98 -9.04 -7.99
N PHE A 130 11.31 -9.21 -6.84
CA PHE A 130 11.98 -9.30 -5.54
C PHE A 130 12.81 -10.59 -5.39
N ARG A 131 12.29 -11.72 -5.88
CA ARG A 131 13.02 -12.99 -5.88
C ARG A 131 14.25 -12.94 -6.79
N PHE A 132 14.15 -12.27 -7.93
CA PHE A 132 15.29 -12.05 -8.83
C PHE A 132 16.41 -11.23 -8.16
N LEU A 133 16.06 -10.19 -7.40
CA LEU A 133 17.04 -9.38 -6.65
C LEU A 133 17.71 -10.15 -5.49
N LEU A 134 16.96 -11.00 -4.79
CA LEU A 134 17.52 -11.88 -3.76
C LEU A 134 18.49 -12.91 -4.34
N CYS A 135 18.17 -13.49 -5.50
CA CYS A 135 19.10 -14.38 -6.21
C CYS A 135 20.38 -13.65 -6.66
N LYS A 136 20.35 -12.32 -6.82
CA LYS A 136 21.51 -11.49 -7.16
C LYS A 136 22.28 -10.94 -5.95
N GLY A 137 21.94 -11.34 -4.72
CA GLY A 137 22.71 -10.98 -3.53
C GLY A 137 22.62 -9.51 -3.11
N VAL A 138 21.57 -8.78 -3.51
CA VAL A 138 21.36 -7.41 -3.03
C VAL A 138 20.81 -7.47 -1.60
N GLU A 139 21.70 -7.25 -0.64
CA GLU A 139 21.40 -7.31 0.80
C GLU A 139 20.38 -6.24 1.22
N LYS A 140 19.35 -6.66 1.96
CA LYS A 140 18.27 -5.77 2.43
C LYS A 140 18.77 -4.92 3.59
N ARG A 141 18.68 -3.59 3.46
CA ARG A 141 18.61 -2.70 4.63
C ARG A 141 17.16 -2.57 5.05
N TYR A 142 16.80 -3.25 6.15
CA TYR A 142 15.56 -3.05 6.89
C TYR A 142 15.59 -1.72 7.65
#